data_AF-A0A6A5VIJ6-F1
#
_entry.id   AF-A0A6A5VIJ6-F1
#
_cell.length_a   1.000
_cell.length_b   1.000
_cell.length_c   1.000
_cell.angle_alpha   90.00
_cell.angle_beta   90.00
_cell.angle_gamma   90.00
#
_symmetry.space_group_name_H-M   'P 1'
#
loop_
_entity.id
_entity.type
_entity.pdbx_description
1 polymer ?
#
loop_
_entity_poly.entity_id
_entity_poly.type
_entity_poly.pdbx_seq_one_letter_code
_entity_poly.pdbx_strand_id
1 'polypeptide(L)'
;MPPKDFKDIIAGGSITGLTLANMLEKLVGASIGLLPNGLRVLDQLGLYPALRSLIEKPTTMTHLRGPDGRILNKHKVLLSKKVVKVQHEGSKVRVTTEDGSEFMGDIVVGADGVHSAVRQEMWELADQLEPRHTEYNCIFGISIMKDFKPYTSYSVLYKHSSLLVVSGPKNRVYWFLFQNAGEKSDTLPRFTKVDALKLAKEHWDDKVTDGLSFGDLYSSKISSILTPLPEYVFKRWHYKCIITIGDAAHKFEPISGQGGNSAIETAAVLVNNLTQGFKNHSEGLSDADIDHIFSTTQRQRSPRIRRALETPFLEIFANGWTRSIEGGHRLNMQSVPKRHHYAPFPDELVTKPLENPALVRLVFASLFLVLFTTARKALTFHPDPTTLPTFASHEPKTSYTSIPPIDAILSTLVGAFAGPPTAQTVQCLYLIVALTSAPLIWTIESYRNGNRSSLVAFPVLFGLACQLHGVGKFTPLYYLASMYTTSSVLYTRTTGRAIPGVALGFLLPTILMFRSYEDAALFPLYVGGLTCLFSTVLARVDPEDEYESLFRLHDVAPLCITYGVGFVVTALSHVATLIYVASNASLSLAGVFGTLPSPNDMLVGASTSVFDFFKWDAALYFSCTALWSAYSISG
;
A
#
# COMPACT_ATOMS: atom_id res chain seq x y z
N MET A 1 -5.45 30.28 15.50
CA MET A 1 -4.10 30.78 15.82
C MET A 1 -4.09 31.17 17.29
N PRO A 2 -3.04 30.88 18.06
CA PRO A 2 -2.98 31.29 19.46
C PRO A 2 -3.06 32.82 19.60
N PRO A 3 -3.56 33.35 20.73
CA PRO A 3 -3.56 34.79 21.01
C PRO A 3 -2.12 35.35 20.99
N LYS A 4 -1.97 36.64 20.63
CA LYS A 4 -0.68 37.31 20.35
C LYS A 4 0.34 37.29 21.50
N ASP A 5 -0.08 36.96 22.72
CA ASP A 5 0.73 37.10 23.94
C ASP A 5 1.19 35.77 24.56
N PHE A 6 0.86 34.62 23.96
CA PHE A 6 1.30 33.29 24.45
C PHE A 6 2.75 32.99 24.05
N LYS A 7 3.60 32.64 25.01
CA LYS A 7 5.02 32.34 24.82
C LYS A 7 5.39 30.93 25.29
N ASP A 8 5.86 30.11 24.37
CA ASP A 8 6.40 28.78 24.63
C ASP A 8 7.94 28.77 24.54
N ILE A 9 8.59 28.01 25.44
CA ILE A 9 10.04 27.81 25.42
C ILE A 9 10.31 26.33 25.15
N ILE A 10 11.02 26.04 24.06
CA ILE A 10 11.44 24.68 23.70
C ILE A 10 12.92 24.53 24.06
N ALA A 11 13.21 23.68 25.04
CA ALA A 11 14.58 23.35 25.40
C ALA A 11 15.04 22.13 24.59
N GLY A 12 16.03 22.30 23.72
CA GLY A 12 16.66 21.21 22.97
C GLY A 12 16.54 21.33 21.45
N GLY A 13 17.69 21.32 20.78
CA GLY A 13 17.83 21.39 19.33
C GLY A 13 17.86 20.03 18.61
N SER A 14 17.25 18.99 19.18
CA SER A 14 17.18 17.64 18.59
C SER A 14 15.98 17.51 17.65
N ILE A 15 15.93 16.52 16.75
CA ILE A 15 14.81 16.34 15.77
C ILE A 15 13.42 16.55 16.40
N THR A 16 13.22 16.11 17.64
CA THR A 16 12.03 16.38 18.45
C THR A 16 11.77 17.87 18.63
N GLY A 17 12.72 18.58 19.27
CA GLY A 17 12.61 20.01 19.50
C GLY A 17 12.64 20.81 18.21
N LEU A 18 13.29 20.29 17.17
CA LEU A 18 13.34 20.89 15.84
C LEU A 18 12.02 20.75 15.10
N THR A 19 11.39 19.59 15.19
CA THR A 19 10.10 19.33 14.54
C THR A 19 8.97 20.01 15.29
N LEU A 20 9.00 20.01 16.63
CA LEU A 20 8.07 20.81 17.44
C LEU A 20 8.28 22.30 17.16
N ALA A 21 9.52 22.76 17.22
CA ALA A 21 9.84 24.13 16.86
C ALA A 21 9.45 24.41 15.43
N ASN A 22 9.41 23.47 14.47
CA ASN A 22 9.06 23.67 13.05
C ASN A 22 7.56 23.54 12.72
N MET A 23 6.83 22.75 13.51
CA MET A 23 5.39 22.96 13.71
C MET A 23 5.12 24.41 14.19
N LEU A 24 6.19 25.10 14.63
CA LEU A 24 6.26 26.48 15.09
C LEU A 24 7.40 27.32 14.38
N GLU A 25 8.05 26.83 13.27
CA GLU A 25 9.32 27.24 12.53
C GLU A 25 10.80 26.63 12.74
N LYS A 26 11.58 26.47 11.62
CA LYS A 26 12.62 25.45 11.14
C LYS A 26 14.09 25.31 11.67
N LEU A 27 14.78 24.16 11.36
CA LEU A 27 16.07 23.62 11.94
C LEU A 27 17.01 22.61 11.13
N VAL A 28 18.02 21.98 11.82
CA VAL A 28 19.40 21.45 11.44
C VAL A 28 19.60 19.89 11.44
N GLY A 29 20.74 19.35 10.95
CA GLY A 29 20.92 17.95 10.48
C GLY A 29 21.80 16.92 11.24
N ALA A 30 21.33 15.66 11.18
CA ALA A 30 21.97 14.35 11.39
C ALA A 30 21.24 13.31 10.49
N SER A 31 21.77 12.09 10.27
CA SER A 31 21.06 11.05 9.47
C SER A 31 20.03 10.29 10.32
N ILE A 32 18.76 10.29 9.90
CA ILE A 32 17.64 9.62 10.58
C ILE A 32 16.83 8.78 9.57
N GLY A 33 16.38 7.60 9.99
CA GLY A 33 15.32 6.86 9.30
C GLY A 33 13.94 7.45 9.63
N LEU A 34 13.27 8.04 8.64
CA LEU A 34 11.92 8.56 8.79
C LEU A 34 10.92 7.54 8.22
N LEU A 35 10.03 7.06 9.08
CA LEU A 35 9.01 6.07 8.71
C LEU A 35 7.74 6.76 8.19
N PRO A 36 6.82 6.04 7.51
CA PRO A 36 5.64 6.67 6.88
C PRO A 36 4.80 7.53 7.83
N ASN A 37 4.71 7.16 9.11
CA ASN A 37 4.04 7.95 10.15
C ASN A 37 4.72 9.30 10.41
N GLY A 38 6.05 9.33 10.57
CA GLY A 38 6.79 10.58 10.73
C GLY A 38 6.80 11.43 9.45
N LEU A 39 6.99 10.78 8.29
CA LEU A 39 6.97 11.45 6.98
C LEU A 39 5.63 12.10 6.67
N ARG A 40 4.51 11.50 7.08
CA ARG A 40 3.17 12.07 6.90
C ARG A 40 3.02 13.42 7.61
N VAL A 41 3.52 13.53 8.85
CA VAL A 41 3.52 14.80 9.60
C VAL A 41 4.42 15.84 8.93
N LEU A 42 5.60 15.42 8.45
CA LEU A 42 6.53 16.31 7.75
C LEU A 42 5.97 16.78 6.39
N ASP A 43 5.14 15.99 5.70
CA ASP A 43 4.45 16.43 4.47
C ASP A 43 3.33 17.42 4.77
N GLN A 44 2.58 17.27 5.89
CA GLN A 44 1.61 18.29 6.33
C GLN A 44 2.29 19.65 6.55
N LEU A 45 3.52 19.65 7.06
CA LEU A 45 4.35 20.83 7.24
C LEU A 45 5.02 21.33 5.94
N GLY A 46 4.78 20.69 4.79
CA GLY A 46 5.37 21.04 3.51
C GLY A 46 6.87 20.76 3.39
N LEU A 47 7.44 19.94 4.30
CA LEU A 47 8.88 19.65 4.36
C LEU A 47 9.25 18.43 3.51
N TYR A 48 8.30 17.57 3.20
CA TYR A 48 8.56 16.33 2.47
C TYR A 48 9.22 16.54 1.09
N PRO A 49 8.83 17.52 0.24
CA PRO A 49 9.53 17.78 -1.02
C PRO A 49 11.00 18.19 -0.82
N ALA A 50 11.27 19.02 0.18
CA ALA A 50 12.63 19.43 0.52
C ALA A 50 13.45 18.25 1.04
N LEU A 51 12.88 17.42 1.93
CA LEU A 51 13.51 16.18 2.38
C LEU A 51 13.78 15.23 1.22
N ARG A 52 12.81 15.05 0.31
CA ARG A 52 12.98 14.23 -0.89
C ARG A 52 14.10 14.74 -1.79
N SER A 53 14.25 16.06 -1.95
CA SER A 53 15.35 16.65 -2.72
C SER A 53 16.72 16.50 -2.05
N LEU A 54 16.75 16.24 -0.74
CA LEU A 54 17.98 16.00 0.04
C LEU A 54 18.40 14.52 0.03
N ILE A 55 17.54 13.61 -0.45
CA ILE A 55 17.82 12.17 -0.49
C ILE A 55 18.93 11.83 -1.51
N GLU A 56 19.27 12.75 -2.42
CA GLU A 56 20.50 12.69 -3.22
C GLU A 56 21.11 14.08 -3.45
N LYS A 57 22.33 14.27 -2.93
CA LYS A 57 23.25 15.44 -2.97
C LYS A 57 23.25 16.35 -1.73
N PRO A 58 24.44 16.78 -1.25
CA PRO A 58 24.56 17.57 -0.02
C PRO A 58 24.11 19.01 -0.28
N THR A 59 23.13 19.47 0.48
CA THR A 59 22.74 20.89 0.48
C THR A 59 23.56 21.62 1.53
N THR A 60 24.42 22.53 1.10
CA THR A 60 25.28 23.33 1.98
C THR A 60 24.75 24.73 2.28
N MET A 61 23.69 25.22 1.61
CA MET A 61 22.90 26.39 2.03
C MET A 61 21.47 26.38 1.46
N THR A 62 20.52 26.99 2.17
CA THR A 62 19.16 27.29 1.67
C THR A 62 18.71 28.66 2.16
N HIS A 63 18.17 29.49 1.26
CA HIS A 63 17.50 30.76 1.59
C HIS A 63 16.02 30.67 1.21
N LEU A 64 15.13 30.99 2.15
CA LEU A 64 13.71 31.18 1.89
C LEU A 64 13.38 32.67 1.90
N ARG A 65 12.67 33.10 0.85
CA ARG A 65 12.15 34.45 0.68
C ARG A 65 10.62 34.39 0.63
N GLY A 66 9.95 35.42 1.14
CA GLY A 66 8.52 35.63 0.91
C GLY A 66 8.21 35.93 -0.56
N PRO A 67 6.92 36.02 -0.95
CA PRO A 67 6.50 36.36 -2.31
C PRO A 67 7.02 37.73 -2.80
N ASP A 68 7.47 38.58 -1.88
CA ASP A 68 8.06 39.91 -2.08
C ASP A 68 9.60 39.91 -2.11
N GLY A 69 10.23 38.73 -1.99
CA GLY A 69 11.69 38.60 -2.03
C GLY A 69 12.41 38.91 -0.70
N ARG A 70 11.71 39.18 0.41
CA ARG A 70 12.35 39.43 1.72
C ARG A 70 12.60 38.14 2.51
N ILE A 71 13.69 38.12 3.29
CA ILE A 71 14.05 37.01 4.18
C ILE A 71 13.05 36.97 5.34
N LEU A 72 12.39 35.83 5.56
CA LEU A 72 11.51 35.61 6.70
C LEU A 72 12.36 35.39 7.97
N ASN A 73 11.99 36.06 9.06
CA ASN A 73 12.84 36.44 10.18
C ASN A 73 13.47 35.26 10.97
N LYS A 74 14.73 35.41 11.40
CA LYS A 74 15.60 34.36 11.98
C LYS A 74 15.67 34.30 13.52
N HIS A 75 14.82 35.02 14.26
CA HIS A 75 15.11 35.38 15.67
C HIS A 75 14.55 34.47 16.78
N LYS A 76 13.96 33.31 16.48
CA LYS A 76 13.31 32.46 17.51
C LYS A 76 14.07 31.19 17.92
N VAL A 77 15.06 30.76 17.15
CA VAL A 77 15.94 29.64 17.51
C VAL A 77 17.25 30.21 18.03
N LEU A 78 17.46 30.10 19.34
CA LEU A 78 18.65 30.60 20.00
C LEU A 78 19.67 29.47 20.16
N LEU A 79 20.72 29.50 19.34
CA LEU A 79 21.84 28.56 19.44
C LEU A 79 22.70 28.87 20.67
N SER A 80 23.46 27.88 21.12
CA SER A 80 24.34 27.98 22.30
C SER A 80 23.62 28.37 23.60
N LYS A 81 22.30 28.14 23.68
CA LYS A 81 21.47 28.34 24.87
C LYS A 81 21.17 27.00 25.53
N LYS A 82 22.15 26.46 26.26
CA LYS A 82 21.97 25.24 27.06
C LYS A 82 21.16 25.56 28.31
N VAL A 83 19.99 24.96 28.46
CA VAL A 83 19.15 25.11 29.66
C VAL A 83 19.82 24.40 30.83
N VAL A 84 19.91 25.10 31.96
CA VAL A 84 20.51 24.57 33.20
C VAL A 84 19.58 24.66 34.41
N LYS A 85 18.50 25.45 34.33
CA LYS A 85 17.55 25.61 35.43
C LYS A 85 16.15 25.95 34.91
N VAL A 86 15.11 25.41 35.55
CA VAL A 86 13.71 25.72 35.25
C VAL A 86 12.97 25.99 36.56
N GLN A 87 12.37 27.18 36.68
CA GLN A 87 11.71 27.60 37.91
C GLN A 87 10.28 28.10 37.63
N HIS A 88 9.35 27.78 38.52
CA HIS A 88 8.01 28.37 38.50
C HIS A 88 8.02 29.76 39.14
N GLU A 89 7.34 30.71 38.51
CA GLU A 89 7.17 32.07 39.01
C GLU A 89 5.75 32.55 38.72
N GLY A 90 4.85 32.36 39.71
CA GLY A 90 3.42 32.58 39.53
C GLY A 90 2.84 31.65 38.46
N SER A 91 2.12 32.22 37.48
CA SER A 91 1.53 31.51 36.34
C SER A 91 2.50 31.33 35.16
N LYS A 92 3.79 31.63 35.35
CA LYS A 92 4.81 31.56 34.31
C LYS A 92 5.98 30.69 34.74
N VAL A 93 6.81 30.35 33.77
CA VAL A 93 8.04 29.57 33.97
C VAL A 93 9.24 30.37 33.49
N ARG A 94 10.25 30.42 34.35
CA ARG A 94 11.56 31.02 34.10
C ARG A 94 12.55 29.92 33.73
N VAL A 95 13.23 30.09 32.60
CA VAL A 95 14.31 29.21 32.13
C VAL A 95 15.61 29.97 32.16
N THR A 96 16.60 29.43 32.88
CA THR A 96 17.97 29.97 32.92
C THR A 96 18.89 29.11 32.08
N THR A 97 19.73 29.75 31.27
CA THR A 97 20.74 29.08 30.44
C THR A 97 22.14 29.18 31.04
N GLU A 98 23.05 28.31 30.60
CA GLU A 98 24.44 28.21 31.11
C GLU A 98 25.21 29.53 31.01
N ASP A 99 24.88 30.37 30.04
CA ASP A 99 25.48 31.70 29.86
C ASP A 99 24.82 32.81 30.69
N GLY A 100 23.92 32.45 31.61
CA GLY A 100 23.20 33.38 32.50
C GLY A 100 21.99 34.07 31.88
N SER A 101 21.62 33.75 30.63
CA SER A 101 20.40 34.33 30.03
C SER A 101 19.14 33.76 30.68
N GLU A 102 18.10 34.59 30.76
CA GLU A 102 16.81 34.19 31.33
C GLU A 102 15.66 34.41 30.33
N PHE A 103 14.74 33.45 30.29
CA PHE A 103 13.57 33.46 29.42
C PHE A 103 12.31 33.20 30.23
N MET A 104 11.27 33.99 29.99
CA MET A 104 9.96 33.83 30.62
C MET A 104 8.95 33.33 29.59
N GLY A 105 8.25 32.25 29.92
CA GLY A 105 7.19 31.64 29.10
C GLY A 105 5.99 31.22 29.94
N ASP A 106 4.90 30.91 29.25
CA ASP A 106 3.69 30.34 29.86
C ASP A 106 3.84 28.82 30.04
N ILE A 107 4.56 28.17 29.12
CA ILE A 107 4.93 26.75 29.21
C ILE A 107 6.38 26.51 28.81
N VAL A 108 6.95 25.41 29.32
CA VAL A 108 8.25 24.86 28.88
C VAL A 108 8.07 23.45 28.36
N VAL A 109 8.60 23.21 27.16
CA VAL A 109 8.64 21.88 26.55
C VAL A 109 10.09 21.36 26.53
N GLY A 110 10.37 20.34 27.33
CA GLY A 110 11.64 19.61 27.35
C GLY A 110 11.75 18.65 26.16
N ALA A 111 12.51 19.05 25.15
CA ALA A 111 12.85 18.26 23.96
C ALA A 111 14.37 18.06 23.81
N ASP A 112 15.07 18.10 24.95
CA ASP A 112 16.51 18.09 25.17
C ASP A 112 17.09 16.68 25.36
N GLY A 113 16.29 15.66 25.06
CA GLY A 113 16.74 14.29 24.82
C GLY A 113 17.08 13.48 26.07
N VAL A 114 17.92 12.44 25.89
CA VAL A 114 18.18 11.45 26.95
C VAL A 114 18.76 12.09 28.22
N HIS A 115 19.57 13.13 28.09
CA HIS A 115 20.15 13.86 29.23
C HIS A 115 19.35 15.11 29.61
N SER A 116 18.04 15.12 29.35
CA SER A 116 17.15 16.25 29.60
C SER A 116 17.34 16.86 30.98
N ALA A 117 17.76 18.14 30.98
CA ALA A 117 17.85 19.00 32.15
C ALA A 117 16.45 19.48 32.54
N VAL A 118 15.58 19.76 31.57
CA VAL A 118 14.18 20.13 31.84
C VAL A 118 13.45 19.03 32.60
N ARG A 119 13.67 17.76 32.24
CA ARG A 119 13.10 16.63 33.00
C ARG A 119 13.62 16.59 34.43
N GLN A 120 14.93 16.78 34.63
CA GLN A 120 15.53 16.75 35.97
C GLN A 120 14.89 17.82 36.86
N GLU A 121 14.84 19.06 36.39
CA GLU A 121 14.21 20.18 37.10
C GLU A 121 12.71 19.92 37.34
N MET A 122 11.97 19.43 36.34
CA MET A 122 10.55 19.08 36.47
C MET A 122 10.31 18.04 37.57
N TRP A 123 11.19 17.06 37.67
CA TRP A 123 11.10 15.97 38.63
C TRP A 123 11.55 16.37 40.03
N GLU A 124 12.57 17.21 40.15
CA GLU A 124 12.95 17.84 41.41
C GLU A 124 11.82 18.70 41.95
N LEU A 125 11.15 19.49 41.10
CA LEU A 125 9.95 20.25 41.46
C LEU A 125 8.75 19.36 41.85
N ALA A 126 8.76 18.10 41.44
CA ALA A 126 7.72 17.12 41.70
C ALA A 126 8.11 16.07 42.77
N ASP A 127 9.28 16.23 43.41
CA ASP A 127 9.88 15.34 44.42
C ASP A 127 9.97 13.85 44.01
N GLN A 128 10.19 13.52 42.73
CA GLN A 128 10.22 12.13 42.25
C GLN A 128 11.22 11.92 41.10
N LEU A 129 12.17 10.98 41.24
CA LEU A 129 13.03 10.50 40.15
C LEU A 129 12.70 9.03 39.82
N GLU A 130 12.52 8.69 38.55
CA GLU A 130 12.44 7.27 38.12
C GLU A 130 13.80 6.77 37.59
N PRO A 131 14.22 5.55 37.96
CA PRO A 131 15.45 4.95 37.45
C PRO A 131 15.35 4.66 35.94
N ARG A 132 16.48 4.74 35.24
CA ARG A 132 16.59 4.37 33.82
C ARG A 132 17.18 2.98 33.72
N HIS A 133 16.61 2.16 32.86
CA HIS A 133 17.08 0.80 32.65
C HIS A 133 17.74 0.70 31.27
N THR A 134 18.79 -0.10 31.17
CA THR A 134 19.41 -0.47 29.89
C THR A 134 19.65 -1.97 29.88
N GLU A 135 19.26 -2.61 28.79
CA GLU A 135 19.48 -4.05 28.55
C GLU A 135 20.32 -4.27 27.28
N TYR A 136 20.39 -3.27 26.40
CA TYR A 136 21.12 -3.34 25.14
C TYR A 136 22.26 -2.34 25.10
N ASN A 137 23.30 -2.69 24.34
CA ASN A 137 24.37 -1.80 23.95
C ASN A 137 24.48 -1.79 22.44
N CYS A 138 24.97 -0.70 21.86
CA CYS A 138 25.20 -0.62 20.42
C CYS A 138 26.55 -0.01 20.09
N ILE A 139 27.28 -0.66 19.18
CA ILE A 139 28.35 -0.01 18.44
C ILE A 139 27.74 0.65 17.22
N PHE A 140 27.75 1.98 17.22
CA PHE A 140 27.49 2.78 16.03
C PHE A 140 28.78 2.93 15.26
N GLY A 141 28.76 2.72 13.95
CA GLY A 141 29.94 2.91 13.13
C GLY A 141 29.64 3.39 11.72
N ILE A 142 30.66 4.02 11.14
CA ILE A 142 30.64 4.54 9.79
C ILE A 142 31.92 4.08 9.11
N SER A 143 31.78 3.47 7.93
CA SER A 143 32.90 3.05 7.07
C SER A 143 32.81 3.71 5.70
N ILE A 144 33.92 3.74 4.97
CA ILE A 144 33.94 4.16 3.56
C ILE A 144 34.32 2.96 2.71
N MET A 145 33.43 2.54 1.81
CA MET A 145 33.62 1.36 0.97
C MET A 145 33.11 1.64 -0.44
N LYS A 146 34.04 1.65 -1.41
CA LYS A 146 33.73 1.98 -2.81
C LYS A 146 32.83 0.96 -3.48
N ASP A 147 32.99 -0.31 -3.13
CA ASP A 147 32.32 -1.45 -3.79
C ASP A 147 31.05 -1.91 -3.06
N PHE A 148 30.61 -1.16 -2.03
CA PHE A 148 29.37 -1.50 -1.33
C PHE A 148 28.16 -1.09 -2.17
N LYS A 149 27.25 -2.04 -2.40
CA LYS A 149 26.07 -1.84 -3.26
C LYS A 149 25.22 -0.65 -2.77
N PRO A 150 24.96 0.37 -3.61
CA PRO A 150 24.05 1.48 -3.26
C PRO A 150 22.63 1.03 -2.97
N TYR A 151 21.88 1.87 -2.24
CA TYR A 151 20.47 1.66 -1.86
C TYR A 151 20.17 0.30 -1.22
N THR A 152 21.16 -0.25 -0.51
CA THR A 152 21.07 -1.58 0.07
C THR A 152 21.11 -1.50 1.58
N SER A 153 20.28 -2.30 2.23
CA SER A 153 20.30 -2.52 3.68
C SER A 153 20.35 -4.02 3.96
N TYR A 154 21.20 -4.42 4.90
CA TYR A 154 21.30 -5.78 5.41
C TYR A 154 20.98 -5.79 6.90
N SER A 155 20.23 -6.79 7.33
CA SER A 155 19.99 -7.07 8.76
C SER A 155 20.40 -8.51 9.03
N VAL A 156 21.38 -8.69 9.90
CA VAL A 156 21.85 -10.01 10.35
C VAL A 156 21.36 -10.20 11.78
N LEU A 157 20.59 -11.25 12.02
CA LEU A 157 19.91 -11.47 13.30
C LEU A 157 20.47 -12.70 14.00
N TYR A 158 20.88 -12.52 15.25
CA TYR A 158 21.31 -13.59 16.14
C TYR A 158 20.43 -13.62 17.40
N LYS A 159 20.61 -14.65 18.24
CA LYS A 159 19.80 -14.82 19.45
C LYS A 159 19.96 -13.67 20.45
N HIS A 160 21.17 -13.13 20.61
CA HIS A 160 21.49 -12.09 21.60
C HIS A 160 22.16 -10.85 20.98
N SER A 161 22.25 -10.79 19.66
CA SER A 161 22.84 -9.66 18.95
C SER A 161 22.18 -9.48 17.57
N SER A 162 22.37 -8.32 16.97
CA SER A 162 22.00 -8.09 15.58
C SER A 162 22.88 -7.03 14.95
N LEU A 163 23.06 -7.12 13.64
CA LEU A 163 23.85 -6.18 12.86
C LEU A 163 22.97 -5.58 11.76
N LEU A 164 22.77 -4.26 11.82
CA LEU A 164 22.15 -3.49 10.75
C LEU A 164 23.24 -2.79 9.94
N VAL A 165 23.24 -2.95 8.62
CA VAL A 165 24.18 -2.29 7.70
C VAL A 165 23.39 -1.57 6.63
N VAL A 166 23.69 -0.30 6.37
CA VAL A 166 22.93 0.55 5.46
C VAL A 166 23.89 1.35 4.58
N SER A 167 23.70 1.27 3.26
CA SER A 167 24.43 2.12 2.33
C SER A 167 24.09 3.59 2.54
N GLY A 168 25.09 4.44 2.52
CA GLY A 168 25.01 5.88 2.68
C GLY A 168 25.64 6.64 1.51
N PRO A 169 25.40 7.95 1.42
CA PRO A 169 25.97 8.77 0.35
C PRO A 169 27.50 8.82 0.42
N LYS A 170 28.13 9.06 -0.73
CA LYS A 170 29.60 9.18 -0.87
C LYS A 170 30.33 7.93 -0.37
N ASN A 171 29.85 6.75 -0.77
CA ASN A 171 30.41 5.44 -0.41
C ASN A 171 30.47 5.19 1.09
N ARG A 172 29.65 5.89 1.89
CA ARG A 172 29.56 5.63 3.32
C ARG A 172 28.74 4.38 3.55
N VAL A 173 29.11 3.61 4.55
CA VAL A 173 28.33 2.47 5.04
C VAL A 173 28.11 2.69 6.52
N TYR A 174 26.86 2.85 6.91
CA TYR A 174 26.45 2.97 8.31
C TYR A 174 26.18 1.58 8.85
N TRP A 175 26.74 1.26 10.01
CA TRP A 175 26.51 -0.03 10.64
C TRP A 175 26.26 0.11 12.14
N PHE A 176 25.41 -0.78 12.64
CA PHE A 176 24.92 -0.78 14.02
C PHE A 176 24.98 -2.22 14.52
N LEU A 177 25.90 -2.49 15.44
CA LEU A 177 26.00 -3.79 16.12
C LEU A 177 25.29 -3.68 17.46
N PHE A 178 24.11 -4.27 17.56
CA PHE A 178 23.30 -4.37 18.77
C PHE A 178 23.69 -5.62 19.54
N GLN A 179 23.91 -5.47 20.85
CA GLN A 179 24.21 -6.57 21.77
C GLN A 179 23.26 -6.49 22.96
N ASN A 180 22.55 -7.59 23.27
CA ASN A 180 21.83 -7.74 24.54
C ASN A 180 22.87 -8.05 25.64
N ALA A 181 22.87 -7.26 26.71
CA ALA A 181 23.81 -7.36 27.83
C ALA A 181 23.43 -8.46 28.85
N GLY A 182 22.28 -9.10 28.69
CA GLY A 182 21.77 -10.21 29.49
C GLY A 182 20.99 -9.80 30.74
N GLU A 183 21.38 -8.70 31.39
CA GLU A 183 20.72 -8.20 32.60
C GLU A 183 20.34 -6.72 32.47
N LYS A 184 19.18 -6.34 33.01
CA LYS A 184 18.76 -4.94 33.11
C LYS A 184 19.60 -4.24 34.17
N SER A 185 20.29 -3.17 33.77
CA SER A 185 21.02 -2.30 34.69
C SER A 185 20.30 -0.97 34.89
N ASP A 186 20.13 -0.58 36.14
CA ASP A 186 19.59 0.73 36.56
C ASP A 186 20.62 1.87 36.42
N THR A 187 21.88 1.50 36.14
CA THR A 187 22.98 2.43 35.91
C THR A 187 23.44 2.36 34.47
N LEU A 188 23.71 3.52 33.86
CA LEU A 188 24.22 3.58 32.49
C LEU A 188 25.73 3.33 32.48
N PRO A 189 26.21 2.21 31.92
CA PRO A 189 27.63 1.92 31.86
C PRO A 189 28.35 2.92 30.96
N ARG A 190 29.59 3.26 31.32
CA ARG A 190 30.49 4.04 30.46
C ARG A 190 31.44 3.08 29.74
N PHE A 191 31.39 3.08 28.42
CA PHE A 191 32.25 2.23 27.60
C PHE A 191 33.49 2.97 27.12
N THR A 192 34.61 2.26 27.11
CA THR A 192 35.87 2.70 26.51
C THR A 192 36.00 2.19 25.08
N LYS A 193 37.00 2.69 24.35
CA LYS A 193 37.35 2.16 23.02
C LYS A 193 37.82 0.70 23.07
N VAL A 194 38.36 0.25 24.19
CA VAL A 194 38.80 -1.13 24.40
C VAL A 194 37.59 -2.05 24.49
N ASP A 195 36.54 -1.63 25.20
CA ASP A 195 35.29 -2.38 25.30
C ASP A 195 34.61 -2.51 23.93
N ALA A 196 34.59 -1.40 23.17
CA ALA A 196 34.08 -1.41 21.79
C ALA A 196 34.86 -2.38 20.89
N LEU A 197 36.19 -2.42 20.99
CA LEU A 197 37.01 -3.34 20.21
C LEU A 197 36.82 -4.79 20.63
N LYS A 198 36.67 -5.07 21.93
CA LYS A 198 36.42 -6.41 22.45
C LYS A 198 35.11 -6.97 21.87
N LEU A 199 34.02 -6.22 22.00
CA LEU A 199 32.72 -6.60 21.45
C LEU A 199 32.79 -6.73 19.92
N ALA A 200 33.48 -5.83 19.22
CA ALA A 200 33.64 -5.94 17.77
C ALA A 200 34.41 -7.20 17.34
N LYS A 201 35.38 -7.67 18.13
CA LYS A 201 36.13 -8.89 17.85
C LYS A 201 35.29 -10.16 18.03
N GLU A 202 34.32 -10.16 18.93
CA GLU A 202 33.38 -11.28 19.12
C GLU A 202 32.52 -11.51 17.87
N HIS A 203 32.28 -10.45 17.10
CA HIS A 203 31.50 -10.47 15.86
C HIS A 203 32.37 -10.36 14.59
N TRP A 204 33.69 -10.53 14.68
CA TRP A 204 34.62 -10.18 13.59
C TRP A 204 34.32 -10.95 12.29
N ASP A 205 34.03 -12.24 12.43
CA ASP A 205 33.82 -13.15 11.29
C ASP A 205 32.35 -13.23 10.85
N ASP A 206 31.45 -12.47 11.48
CA ASP A 206 30.03 -12.44 11.14
C ASP A 206 29.84 -11.99 9.70
N LYS A 207 29.12 -12.82 8.92
CA LYS A 207 28.87 -12.56 7.51
C LYS A 207 27.73 -11.57 7.35
N VAL A 208 28.03 -10.46 6.69
CA VAL A 208 27.04 -9.47 6.23
C VAL A 208 26.49 -9.88 4.88
N THR A 209 27.37 -10.37 4.00
CA THR A 209 27.05 -11.02 2.73
C THR A 209 28.02 -12.18 2.50
N ASP A 210 27.85 -12.95 1.43
CA ASP A 210 28.75 -14.05 1.08
C ASP A 210 30.22 -13.60 0.93
N GLY A 211 30.44 -12.34 0.52
CA GLY A 211 31.76 -11.76 0.29
C GLY A 211 32.21 -10.70 1.30
N LEU A 212 31.42 -10.40 2.33
CA LEU A 212 31.70 -9.31 3.28
C LEU A 212 31.43 -9.72 4.73
N SER A 213 32.40 -9.54 5.60
CA SER A 213 32.28 -9.73 7.05
C SER A 213 32.12 -8.41 7.81
N PHE A 214 31.70 -8.50 9.07
CA PHE A 214 31.71 -7.34 9.97
C PHE A 214 33.13 -6.85 10.24
N GLY A 215 34.14 -7.73 10.29
CA GLY A 215 35.55 -7.35 10.41
C GLY A 215 36.02 -6.45 9.27
N ASP A 216 35.54 -6.67 8.04
CA ASP A 216 35.83 -5.82 6.88
C ASP A 216 35.20 -4.42 7.04
N LEU A 217 33.95 -4.37 7.51
CA LEU A 217 33.27 -3.11 7.84
C LEU A 217 34.06 -2.36 8.93
N TYR A 218 34.40 -3.03 10.03
CA TYR A 218 35.07 -2.44 11.17
C TYR A 218 36.49 -1.98 10.84
N SER A 219 37.19 -2.68 9.95
CA SER A 219 38.54 -2.31 9.47
C SER A 219 38.49 -1.06 8.58
N SER A 220 37.42 -0.89 7.81
CA SER A 220 37.20 0.26 6.92
C SER A 220 36.55 1.47 7.60
N LYS A 221 36.40 1.45 8.93
CA LYS A 221 35.69 2.48 9.69
C LYS A 221 36.46 3.80 9.73
N ILE A 222 35.72 4.89 9.62
CA ILE A 222 36.19 6.25 9.92
C ILE A 222 35.79 6.71 11.31
N SER A 223 34.76 6.10 11.90
CA SER A 223 34.30 6.40 13.26
C SER A 223 33.53 5.22 13.83
N SER A 224 33.67 4.97 15.13
CA SER A 224 32.76 4.12 15.88
C SER A 224 32.66 4.54 17.35
N ILE A 225 31.51 4.25 17.97
CA ILE A 225 31.27 4.48 19.39
C ILE A 225 30.34 3.39 19.96
N LEU A 226 30.73 2.81 21.09
CA LEU A 226 29.90 1.88 21.87
C LEU A 226 29.12 2.69 22.91
N THR A 227 27.79 2.56 22.90
CA THR A 227 26.88 3.31 23.77
C THR A 227 25.83 2.39 24.37
N PRO A 228 25.46 2.52 25.65
CA PRO A 228 24.29 1.85 26.18
C PRO A 228 23.02 2.38 25.52
N LEU A 229 22.02 1.53 25.35
CA LEU A 229 20.72 1.87 24.78
C LEU A 229 19.66 1.83 25.88
N PRO A 230 19.53 2.90 26.68
CA PRO A 230 18.48 2.96 27.68
C PRO A 230 17.11 2.97 27.01
N GLU A 231 16.17 2.28 27.63
CA GLU A 231 14.81 2.18 27.19
C GLU A 231 13.89 2.57 28.34
N TYR A 232 12.96 3.48 28.09
CA TYR A 232 12.03 3.92 29.12
C TYR A 232 10.82 4.63 28.53
N VAL A 233 9.71 4.52 29.27
CA VAL A 233 8.58 5.44 29.21
C VAL A 233 8.35 5.92 30.62
N PHE A 234 8.65 7.18 30.90
CA PHE A 234 8.43 7.70 32.25
C PHE A 234 6.94 7.73 32.58
N LYS A 235 6.58 7.50 33.85
CA LYS A 235 5.18 7.55 34.29
C LYS A 235 4.63 8.97 34.32
N ARG A 236 5.49 9.97 34.46
CA ARG A 236 5.12 11.38 34.51
C ARG A 236 5.91 12.16 33.47
N TRP A 237 5.23 12.67 32.46
CA TRP A 237 5.84 13.48 31.40
C TRP A 237 5.70 14.98 31.66
N HIS A 238 4.78 15.38 32.53
CA HIS A 238 4.51 16.77 32.84
C HIS A 238 4.35 17.03 34.34
N TYR A 239 4.56 18.27 34.73
CA TYR A 239 4.22 18.81 36.04
C TYR A 239 3.96 20.31 35.88
N LYS A 240 2.76 20.77 36.28
CA LYS A 240 2.32 22.16 36.08
C LYS A 240 2.53 22.59 34.62
N CYS A 241 3.21 23.72 34.40
CA CYS A 241 3.49 24.27 33.06
C CYS A 241 4.75 23.70 32.37
N ILE A 242 5.29 22.57 32.84
CA ILE A 242 6.43 21.89 32.23
C ILE A 242 5.98 20.54 31.66
N ILE A 243 6.31 20.25 30.41
CA ILE A 243 6.11 18.93 29.78
C ILE A 243 7.37 18.49 29.05
N THR A 244 7.67 17.19 29.07
CA THR A 244 8.78 16.56 28.36
C THR A 244 8.25 15.70 27.22
N ILE A 245 8.96 15.67 26.10
CA ILE A 245 8.56 14.89 24.91
C ILE A 245 9.78 14.24 24.21
N GLY A 246 9.52 13.25 23.36
CA GLY A 246 10.59 12.52 22.67
C GLY A 246 11.47 11.78 23.67
N ASP A 247 12.76 11.68 23.38
CA ASP A 247 13.74 11.03 24.26
C ASP A 247 13.81 11.62 25.69
N ALA A 248 13.28 12.82 25.92
CA ALA A 248 13.16 13.36 27.28
C ALA A 248 12.09 12.64 28.10
N ALA A 249 11.03 12.11 27.48
CA ALA A 249 9.92 11.42 28.14
C ALA A 249 9.87 9.92 27.88
N HIS A 250 10.28 9.51 26.68
CA HIS A 250 10.14 8.15 26.18
C HIS A 250 11.25 7.82 25.17
N LYS A 251 12.18 6.95 25.56
CA LYS A 251 13.34 6.56 24.75
C LYS A 251 13.15 5.13 24.24
N PHE A 252 13.28 4.99 22.92
CA PHE A 252 13.33 3.71 22.22
C PHE A 252 14.77 3.29 22.00
N GLU A 253 15.00 1.98 21.99
CA GLU A 253 16.12 1.39 21.31
C GLU A 253 16.05 1.72 19.80
N PRO A 254 17.17 2.04 19.15
CA PRO A 254 17.18 2.47 17.76
C PRO A 254 16.87 1.35 16.76
N ILE A 255 16.74 0.11 17.23
CA ILE A 255 16.52 -1.10 16.41
C ILE A 255 15.23 -0.96 15.58
N SER A 256 14.14 -0.47 16.19
CA SER A 256 12.86 -0.26 15.53
C SER A 256 12.79 1.03 14.68
N GLY A 257 13.78 1.92 14.79
CA GLY A 257 13.76 3.26 14.16
C GLY A 257 12.64 4.17 14.67
N GLN A 258 11.93 3.82 15.74
CA GLN A 258 10.73 4.53 16.19
C GLN A 258 10.99 5.77 17.04
N GLY A 259 12.20 5.96 17.57
CA GLY A 259 12.50 7.07 18.49
C GLY A 259 12.12 8.45 17.94
N GLY A 260 12.69 8.81 16.79
CA GLY A 260 12.38 10.10 16.14
C GLY A 260 10.94 10.20 15.64
N ASN A 261 10.39 9.11 15.09
CA ASN A 261 9.01 9.07 14.60
C ASN A 261 8.01 9.27 15.75
N SER A 262 8.22 8.61 16.88
CA SER A 262 7.40 8.75 18.08
C SER A 262 7.49 10.13 18.70
N ALA A 263 8.67 10.77 18.62
CA ALA A 263 8.85 12.13 19.07
C ALA A 263 8.06 13.13 18.22
N ILE A 264 8.07 12.97 16.89
CA ILE A 264 7.27 13.77 15.95
C ILE A 264 5.77 13.58 16.22
N GLU A 265 5.31 12.33 16.42
CA GLU A 265 3.92 12.04 16.76
C GLU A 265 3.51 12.69 18.10
N THR A 266 4.35 12.60 19.13
CA THR A 266 4.07 13.22 20.45
C THR A 266 3.98 14.75 20.33
N ALA A 267 4.86 15.38 19.55
CA ALA A 267 4.79 16.81 19.26
C ALA A 267 3.47 17.18 18.55
N ALA A 268 3.06 16.41 17.54
CA ALA A 268 1.80 16.66 16.83
C ALA A 268 0.58 16.53 17.75
N VAL A 269 0.56 15.54 18.63
CA VAL A 269 -0.52 15.36 19.62
C VAL A 269 -0.57 16.53 20.61
N LEU A 270 0.58 16.97 21.13
CA LEU A 270 0.66 18.13 22.01
C LEU A 270 0.08 19.39 21.33
N VAL A 271 0.49 19.65 20.09
CA VAL A 271 0.01 20.81 19.31
C VAL A 271 -1.50 20.72 19.03
N ASN A 272 -2.03 19.54 18.72
CA ASN A 272 -3.47 19.33 18.56
C ASN A 272 -4.24 19.69 19.83
N ASN A 273 -3.78 19.21 20.98
CA ASN A 273 -4.44 19.45 22.27
C ASN A 273 -4.34 20.92 22.69
N LEU A 274 -3.18 21.55 22.50
CA LEU A 274 -3.01 23.00 22.70
C LEU A 274 -3.95 23.81 21.80
N THR A 275 -4.02 23.47 20.51
CA THR A 275 -4.90 24.15 19.54
C THR A 275 -6.36 24.02 19.95
N GLN A 276 -6.78 22.85 20.43
CA GLN A 276 -8.14 22.64 20.91
C GLN A 276 -8.40 23.44 22.19
N GLY A 277 -7.45 23.49 23.12
CA GLY A 277 -7.51 24.33 24.31
C GLY A 277 -7.74 25.80 23.96
N PHE A 278 -6.95 26.36 23.03
CA PHE A 278 -7.11 27.75 22.58
C PHE A 278 -8.44 28.02 21.86
N LYS A 279 -9.04 27.01 21.22
CA LYS A 279 -10.39 27.16 20.64
C LYS A 279 -11.46 27.23 21.71
N ASN A 280 -11.28 26.47 22.80
CA ASN A 280 -12.22 26.42 23.90
C ASN A 280 -12.07 27.63 24.84
N HIS A 281 -10.87 28.20 24.93
CA HIS A 281 -10.53 29.31 25.83
C HIS A 281 -9.82 30.43 25.06
N SER A 282 -10.60 31.33 24.45
CA SER A 282 -10.07 32.41 23.60
C SER A 282 -9.29 33.48 24.36
N GLU A 283 -9.49 33.61 25.67
CA GLU A 283 -8.83 34.61 26.53
C GLU A 283 -7.46 34.14 27.05
N GLY A 284 -7.09 32.87 26.82
CA GLY A 284 -5.85 32.27 27.33
C GLY A 284 -6.11 30.93 28.01
N LEU A 285 -5.03 30.22 28.36
CA LEU A 285 -5.10 28.95 29.06
C LEU A 285 -4.77 29.17 30.54
N SER A 286 -5.63 28.67 31.43
CA SER A 286 -5.32 28.60 32.86
C SER A 286 -4.35 27.45 33.17
N ASP A 287 -3.78 27.43 34.38
CA ASP A 287 -2.93 26.33 34.84
C ASP A 287 -3.66 24.97 34.80
N ALA A 288 -4.96 24.96 35.09
CA ALA A 288 -5.80 23.76 35.01
C ALA A 288 -5.99 23.29 33.56
N ASP A 289 -6.13 24.23 32.62
CA ASP A 289 -6.25 23.89 31.19
C ASP A 289 -4.92 23.32 30.66
N ILE A 290 -3.79 23.91 31.08
CA ILE A 290 -2.45 23.44 30.72
C ILE A 290 -2.23 22.02 31.24
N ASP A 291 -2.54 21.75 32.52
CA ASP A 291 -2.43 20.41 33.10
C ASP A 291 -3.36 19.40 32.40
N HIS A 292 -4.57 19.81 32.04
CA HIS A 292 -5.51 18.98 31.28
C HIS A 292 -4.97 18.66 29.87
N ILE A 293 -4.39 19.62 29.17
CA ILE A 293 -3.81 19.45 27.84
C ILE A 293 -2.60 18.51 27.89
N PHE A 294 -1.73 18.67 28.89
CA PHE A 294 -0.55 17.84 29.07
C PHE A 294 -0.91 16.40 29.46
N SER A 295 -1.83 16.23 30.40
CA SER A 295 -2.31 14.91 30.81
C SER A 295 -3.04 14.18 29.67
N THR A 296 -3.80 14.90 28.85
CA THR A 296 -4.44 14.34 27.65
C THR A 296 -3.41 13.90 26.61
N THR A 297 -2.36 14.70 26.40
CA THR A 297 -1.24 14.37 25.50
C THR A 297 -0.54 13.08 25.94
N GLN A 298 -0.18 12.97 27.22
CA GLN A 298 0.43 11.76 27.77
C GLN A 298 -0.51 10.55 27.65
N ARG A 299 -1.80 10.71 27.97
CA ARG A 299 -2.80 9.64 27.91
C ARG A 299 -2.99 9.06 26.52
N GLN A 300 -2.99 9.92 25.49
CA GLN A 300 -3.11 9.50 24.09
C GLN A 300 -1.85 8.78 23.58
N ARG A 301 -0.66 9.20 24.04
CA ARG A 301 0.62 8.68 23.54
C ARG A 301 1.13 7.47 24.30
N SER A 302 0.97 7.43 25.63
CA SER A 302 1.62 6.44 26.49
C SER A 302 1.30 4.97 26.14
N PRO A 303 0.03 4.57 25.88
CA PRO A 303 -0.27 3.18 25.52
C PRO A 303 0.40 2.72 24.23
N ARG A 304 0.43 3.60 23.21
CA ARG A 304 1.05 3.32 21.91
C ARG A 304 2.57 3.18 22.03
N ILE A 305 3.20 4.05 22.82
CA ILE A 305 4.65 4.01 23.04
C ILE A 305 5.03 2.75 23.80
N ARG A 306 4.31 2.39 24.87
CA ARG A 306 4.56 1.14 25.61
C ARG A 306 4.40 -0.08 24.72
N ARG A 307 3.32 -0.14 23.93
CA ARG A 307 3.12 -1.24 22.97
C ARG A 307 4.28 -1.32 21.97
N ALA A 308 4.73 -0.19 21.43
CA ALA A 308 5.84 -0.16 20.48
C ALA A 308 7.19 -0.59 21.09
N LEU A 309 7.38 -0.44 22.40
CA LEU A 309 8.54 -0.95 23.14
C LEU A 309 8.41 -2.45 23.49
N GLU A 310 7.22 -2.86 23.91
CA GLU A 310 6.94 -4.24 24.31
C GLU A 310 6.81 -5.21 23.13
N THR A 311 6.64 -4.70 21.90
CA THR A 311 6.51 -5.53 20.70
C THR A 311 7.88 -6.12 20.33
N PRO A 312 8.05 -7.46 20.37
CA PRO A 312 9.31 -8.09 19.99
C PRO A 312 9.70 -7.74 18.56
N PHE A 313 10.98 -7.40 18.34
CA PHE A 313 11.49 -7.02 17.02
C PHE A 313 11.16 -8.04 15.92
N LEU A 314 11.19 -9.34 16.24
CA LEU A 314 10.84 -10.41 15.29
C LEU A 314 9.37 -10.36 14.85
N GLU A 315 8.43 -9.95 15.71
CA GLU A 315 7.01 -9.85 15.35
C GLU A 315 6.75 -8.71 14.35
N ILE A 316 7.55 -7.63 14.40
CA ILE A 316 7.46 -6.50 13.46
C ILE A 316 7.74 -6.96 12.02
N PHE A 317 8.68 -7.91 11.84
CA PHE A 317 9.05 -8.43 10.52
C PHE A 317 8.22 -9.66 10.12
N ALA A 318 7.91 -10.55 11.06
CA ALA A 318 7.21 -11.81 10.78
C ALA A 318 5.74 -11.62 10.38
N ASN A 319 5.06 -10.60 10.91
CA ASN A 319 3.63 -10.36 10.64
C ASN A 319 3.38 -9.39 9.48
N GLY A 320 4.42 -9.07 8.70
CA GLY A 320 4.39 -8.06 7.65
C GLY A 320 4.33 -6.65 8.24
N TRP A 321 5.33 -5.84 7.88
CA TRP A 321 5.51 -4.44 8.29
C TRP A 321 4.24 -3.55 8.19
N THR A 322 3.22 -3.96 7.44
CA THR A 322 2.02 -3.17 7.12
C THR A 322 0.81 -3.46 8.00
N ARG A 323 0.75 -4.59 8.73
CA ARG A 323 -0.45 -4.95 9.53
C ARG A 323 -0.36 -4.58 11.01
N SER A 324 0.85 -4.42 11.56
CA SER A 324 1.09 -4.18 12.99
C SER A 324 1.21 -2.70 13.38
N ILE A 325 1.30 -1.77 12.43
CA ILE A 325 1.45 -0.34 12.70
C ILE A 325 0.08 0.33 12.61
N GLU A 326 -0.58 0.49 13.76
CA GLU A 326 -1.73 1.37 13.92
C GLU A 326 -1.38 2.78 13.37
N GLY A 327 -2.30 3.41 12.63
CA GLY A 327 -2.03 4.66 11.90
C GLY A 327 -1.44 5.75 12.80
N GLY A 328 -0.31 6.33 12.41
CA GLY A 328 0.35 7.38 13.21
C GLY A 328 -0.51 8.64 13.36
N HIS A 329 -0.38 9.33 14.51
CA HIS A 329 -1.07 10.60 14.75
C HIS A 329 -0.63 11.68 13.76
N ARG A 330 -1.58 12.55 13.38
CA ARG A 330 -1.39 13.66 12.43
C ARG A 330 -1.78 15.00 13.04
N LEU A 331 -1.39 16.09 12.39
CA LEU A 331 -1.92 17.42 12.72
C LEU A 331 -3.38 17.52 12.25
N ASN A 332 -4.34 17.68 13.17
CA ASN A 332 -5.78 17.66 12.85
C ASN A 332 -6.24 18.92 12.12
N MET A 333 -5.53 20.03 12.32
CA MET A 333 -5.84 21.34 11.74
C MET A 333 -5.28 21.53 10.32
N GLN A 334 -4.51 20.57 9.79
CA GLN A 334 -3.94 20.63 8.45
C GLN A 334 -4.34 19.38 7.65
N SER A 335 -4.83 19.59 6.43
CA SER A 335 -5.02 18.49 5.49
C SER A 335 -3.67 17.91 5.07
N VAL A 336 -3.59 16.59 4.89
CA VAL A 336 -2.45 15.98 4.22
C VAL A 336 -2.48 16.43 2.75
N PRO A 337 -1.37 16.95 2.18
CA PRO A 337 -1.32 17.31 0.78
C PRO A 337 -1.71 16.11 -0.09
N LYS A 338 -2.64 16.30 -1.04
CA LYS A 338 -2.95 15.26 -2.03
C LYS A 338 -1.74 15.04 -2.92
N ARG A 339 -1.22 13.83 -2.93
CA ARG A 339 -0.13 13.38 -3.82
C ARG A 339 -0.69 12.32 -4.76
N HIS A 340 -0.06 12.16 -5.92
CA HIS A 340 -0.29 10.96 -6.70
C HIS A 340 0.33 9.77 -5.96
N HIS A 341 -0.48 8.77 -5.64
CA HIS A 341 -0.05 7.50 -5.09
C HIS A 341 -0.74 6.37 -5.80
N TYR A 342 -0.07 5.22 -5.80
CA TYR A 342 -0.47 4.05 -6.57
C TYR A 342 -1.79 3.43 -6.08
N ALA A 343 -1.94 3.33 -4.76
CA ALA A 343 -3.12 2.78 -4.11
C ALA A 343 -3.80 3.90 -3.31
N PRO A 344 -5.10 4.15 -3.52
CA PRO A 344 -5.85 5.12 -2.72
C PRO A 344 -5.78 4.74 -1.24
N PHE A 345 -5.66 5.74 -0.38
CA PHE A 345 -5.77 5.52 1.05
C PHE A 345 -7.21 5.14 1.42
N PRO A 346 -7.44 4.46 2.56
CA PRO A 346 -8.78 4.07 2.98
C PRO A 346 -9.80 5.22 3.08
N ASP A 347 -9.35 6.44 3.32
CA ASP A 347 -10.15 7.67 3.37
C ASP A 347 -10.41 8.32 2.01
N GLU A 348 -9.79 7.81 0.94
CA GLU A 348 -9.99 8.24 -0.45
C GLU A 348 -10.84 7.27 -1.27
N LEU A 349 -11.12 6.09 -0.71
CA LEU A 349 -12.02 5.13 -1.33
C LEU A 349 -13.44 5.68 -1.32
N VAL A 350 -14.17 5.47 -2.43
CA VAL A 350 -15.58 5.84 -2.57
C VAL A 350 -16.43 5.19 -1.47
N THR A 351 -16.03 3.99 -1.04
CA THR A 351 -16.60 3.22 0.05
C THR A 351 -15.51 2.80 1.03
N LYS A 352 -15.78 2.93 2.34
CA LYS A 352 -14.87 2.39 3.36
C LYS A 352 -14.86 0.86 3.26
N PRO A 353 -13.68 0.21 3.28
CA PRO A 353 -13.60 -1.25 3.33
C PRO A 353 -14.36 -1.77 4.55
N LEU A 354 -15.04 -2.90 4.38
CA LEU A 354 -15.78 -3.54 5.47
C LEU A 354 -14.83 -4.01 6.58
N GLU A 355 -15.25 -3.81 7.84
CA GLU A 355 -14.47 -4.22 9.02
C GLU A 355 -14.26 -5.74 9.09
N ASN A 356 -15.20 -6.53 8.56
CA ASN A 356 -15.11 -7.99 8.48
C ASN A 356 -15.27 -8.52 7.05
N PRO A 357 -14.17 -8.55 6.26
CA PRO A 357 -14.22 -9.02 4.88
C PRO A 357 -14.47 -10.53 4.76
N ALA A 358 -14.28 -11.31 5.84
CA ALA A 358 -14.41 -12.77 5.79
C ALA A 358 -15.87 -13.21 5.63
N LEU A 359 -16.81 -12.60 6.36
CA LEU A 359 -18.23 -12.93 6.27
C LEU A 359 -18.79 -12.62 4.88
N VAL A 360 -18.46 -11.44 4.35
CA VAL A 360 -18.90 -11.04 3.00
C VAL A 360 -18.32 -11.95 1.94
N ARG A 361 -17.02 -12.30 2.02
CA ARG A 361 -16.42 -13.29 1.12
C ARG A 361 -17.13 -14.64 1.18
N LEU A 362 -17.48 -15.11 2.38
CA LEU A 362 -18.18 -16.38 2.54
C LEU A 362 -19.57 -16.36 1.90
N VAL A 363 -20.33 -15.27 2.06
CA VAL A 363 -21.65 -15.10 1.44
C VAL A 363 -21.54 -15.12 -0.08
N PHE A 364 -20.68 -14.29 -0.66
CA PHE A 364 -20.51 -14.21 -2.11
C PHE A 364 -19.94 -15.52 -2.70
N ALA A 365 -18.99 -16.16 -2.02
CA ALA A 365 -18.47 -17.45 -2.44
C ALA A 365 -19.56 -18.55 -2.45
N SER A 366 -20.44 -18.54 -1.45
CA SER A 366 -21.58 -19.47 -1.39
C SER A 366 -22.55 -19.22 -2.55
N LEU A 367 -22.84 -17.96 -2.88
CA LEU A 367 -23.69 -17.60 -4.01
C LEU A 367 -23.08 -18.05 -5.35
N PHE A 368 -21.77 -17.87 -5.56
CA PHE A 368 -21.10 -18.38 -6.77
C PHE A 368 -21.12 -19.91 -6.85
N LEU A 369 -21.00 -20.62 -5.71
CA LEU A 369 -21.11 -22.08 -5.69
C LEU A 369 -22.53 -22.56 -6.05
N VAL A 370 -23.56 -21.86 -5.58
CA VAL A 370 -24.96 -22.12 -5.96
C VAL A 370 -25.16 -21.88 -7.46
N LEU A 371 -24.64 -20.78 -8.01
CA LEU A 371 -24.71 -20.49 -9.44
C LEU A 371 -23.96 -21.55 -10.27
N PHE A 372 -22.77 -21.98 -9.83
CA PHE A 372 -22.00 -23.04 -10.49
C PHE A 372 -22.75 -24.38 -10.50
N THR A 373 -23.29 -24.80 -9.36
CA THR A 373 -24.04 -26.06 -9.26
C THR A 373 -25.33 -26.04 -10.07
N THR A 374 -26.00 -24.89 -10.12
CA THR A 374 -27.16 -24.65 -10.99
C THR A 374 -26.77 -24.73 -12.46
N ALA A 375 -25.72 -24.01 -12.87
CA ALA A 375 -25.20 -24.01 -14.23
C ALA A 375 -24.75 -25.41 -14.69
N ARG A 376 -24.15 -26.21 -13.80
CA ARG A 376 -23.76 -27.59 -14.11
C ARG A 376 -24.95 -28.49 -14.44
N LYS A 377 -26.08 -28.31 -13.76
CA LYS A 377 -27.30 -29.09 -13.98
C LYS A 377 -28.12 -28.55 -15.16
N ALA A 378 -28.15 -27.23 -15.34
CA ALA A 378 -28.95 -26.55 -16.34
C ALA A 378 -28.27 -26.54 -17.73
N LEU A 379 -26.96 -26.31 -17.80
CA LEU A 379 -26.24 -26.18 -19.08
C LEU A 379 -25.69 -27.53 -19.54
N THR A 380 -26.57 -28.48 -19.83
CA THR A 380 -26.24 -29.73 -20.52
C THR A 380 -26.52 -29.58 -22.01
N PHE A 381 -25.52 -29.83 -22.82
CA PHE A 381 -25.61 -29.70 -24.27
C PHE A 381 -25.25 -31.03 -24.94
N HIS A 382 -26.13 -31.51 -25.81
CA HIS A 382 -25.91 -32.69 -26.63
C HIS A 382 -25.65 -32.23 -28.06
N PRO A 383 -24.39 -32.23 -28.53
CA PRO A 383 -24.06 -31.80 -29.88
C PRO A 383 -24.68 -32.76 -30.91
N ASP A 384 -25.42 -32.20 -31.86
CA ASP A 384 -25.90 -32.91 -33.04
C ASP A 384 -25.28 -32.29 -34.30
N PRO A 385 -24.19 -32.86 -34.83
CA PRO A 385 -23.49 -32.32 -36.00
C PRO A 385 -24.21 -32.60 -37.33
N THR A 386 -25.34 -33.32 -37.32
CA THR A 386 -25.95 -33.87 -38.55
C THR A 386 -26.79 -32.87 -39.36
N THR A 387 -27.09 -31.68 -38.83
CA THR A 387 -27.96 -30.68 -39.48
C THR A 387 -27.43 -29.25 -39.35
N LEU A 388 -26.26 -28.97 -39.94
CA LEU A 388 -25.70 -27.61 -39.96
C LEU A 388 -26.26 -26.81 -41.16
N PRO A 389 -26.87 -25.64 -40.94
CA PRO A 389 -27.34 -24.81 -42.05
C PRO A 389 -26.18 -24.31 -42.92
N THR A 390 -26.43 -24.13 -44.21
CA THR A 390 -25.44 -23.53 -45.12
C THR A 390 -25.27 -22.04 -44.80
N PHE A 391 -24.03 -21.56 -44.84
CA PHE A 391 -23.71 -20.15 -44.60
C PHE A 391 -23.05 -19.56 -45.84
N ALA A 392 -23.62 -18.47 -46.37
CA ALA A 392 -23.13 -17.82 -47.59
C ALA A 392 -22.87 -18.80 -48.75
N SER A 393 -23.69 -19.84 -48.88
CA SER A 393 -23.60 -20.91 -49.90
C SER A 393 -22.43 -21.90 -49.76
N HIS A 394 -21.72 -21.91 -48.63
CA HIS A 394 -20.67 -22.88 -48.32
C HIS A 394 -21.14 -23.94 -47.31
N GLU A 395 -20.63 -25.16 -47.46
CA GLU A 395 -20.81 -26.22 -46.46
C GLU A 395 -19.97 -25.93 -45.21
N PRO A 396 -20.54 -26.10 -44.01
CA PRO A 396 -19.83 -25.87 -42.76
C PRO A 396 -18.77 -26.94 -42.51
N LYS A 397 -17.59 -26.51 -42.03
CA LYS A 397 -16.48 -27.39 -41.63
C LYS A 397 -16.90 -28.21 -40.40
N THR A 398 -16.67 -29.52 -40.43
CA THR A 398 -17.05 -30.45 -39.34
C THR A 398 -15.87 -31.05 -38.59
N SER A 399 -14.64 -30.78 -39.05
CA SER A 399 -13.39 -31.27 -38.44
C SER A 399 -12.42 -30.10 -38.23
N TYR A 400 -12.07 -29.84 -36.98
CA TYR A 400 -11.19 -28.73 -36.56
C TYR A 400 -9.92 -29.23 -35.87
N THR A 401 -10.06 -30.24 -35.01
CA THR A 401 -9.03 -30.75 -34.11
C THR A 401 -8.72 -32.23 -34.34
N SER A 402 -9.49 -32.93 -35.18
CA SER A 402 -9.47 -34.39 -35.37
C SER A 402 -9.88 -35.18 -34.11
N ILE A 403 -10.51 -34.52 -33.12
CA ILE A 403 -11.00 -35.13 -31.89
C ILE A 403 -12.54 -35.12 -31.95
N PRO A 404 -13.20 -36.26 -32.23
CA PRO A 404 -14.62 -36.28 -32.57
C PRO A 404 -15.56 -35.60 -31.54
N PRO A 405 -15.39 -35.79 -30.21
CA PRO A 405 -16.22 -35.10 -29.23
C PRO A 405 -16.05 -33.57 -29.24
N ILE A 406 -14.83 -33.08 -29.51
CA ILE A 406 -14.52 -31.64 -29.55
C ILE A 406 -15.05 -31.06 -30.87
N ASP A 407 -14.82 -31.74 -31.99
CA ASP A 407 -15.28 -31.30 -33.30
C ASP A 407 -16.81 -31.27 -33.39
N ALA A 408 -17.52 -32.19 -32.73
CA ALA A 408 -18.98 -32.15 -32.65
C ALA A 408 -19.50 -30.90 -31.91
N ILE A 409 -18.85 -30.51 -30.80
CA ILE A 409 -19.18 -29.29 -30.05
C ILE A 409 -18.89 -28.06 -30.90
N LEU A 410 -17.68 -27.97 -31.47
CA LEU A 410 -17.27 -26.83 -32.29
C LEU A 410 -18.17 -26.66 -33.51
N SER A 411 -18.49 -27.75 -34.22
CA SER A 411 -19.38 -27.72 -35.37
C SER A 411 -20.77 -27.20 -34.99
N THR A 412 -21.31 -27.63 -33.85
CA THR A 412 -22.64 -27.17 -33.43
C THR A 412 -22.64 -25.70 -33.00
N LEU A 413 -21.61 -25.25 -32.29
CA LEU A 413 -21.42 -23.83 -31.95
C LEU A 413 -21.35 -22.97 -33.21
N VAL A 414 -20.60 -23.45 -34.19
CA VAL A 414 -20.38 -22.79 -35.47
C VAL A 414 -21.70 -22.75 -36.28
N GLY A 415 -22.47 -23.83 -36.29
CA GLY A 415 -23.81 -23.92 -36.87
C GLY A 415 -24.85 -23.00 -36.23
N ALA A 416 -24.70 -22.64 -34.95
CA ALA A 416 -25.58 -21.69 -34.27
C ALA A 416 -25.53 -20.27 -34.87
N PHE A 417 -24.49 -19.98 -35.66
CA PHE A 417 -24.31 -18.71 -36.39
C PHE A 417 -24.64 -18.81 -37.88
N ALA A 418 -24.97 -20.01 -38.38
CA ALA A 418 -25.23 -20.24 -39.79
C ALA A 418 -26.72 -20.05 -40.16
N GLY A 419 -26.99 -19.68 -41.42
CA GLY A 419 -28.35 -19.41 -41.93
C GLY A 419 -28.81 -17.93 -41.85
N PRO A 420 -30.05 -17.62 -42.29
CA PRO A 420 -30.62 -16.27 -42.25
C PRO A 420 -30.79 -15.77 -40.80
N PRO A 421 -30.83 -14.45 -40.56
CA PRO A 421 -30.93 -13.90 -39.20
C PRO A 421 -32.25 -14.31 -38.53
N THR A 422 -32.16 -15.25 -37.59
CA THR A 422 -33.25 -15.67 -36.71
C THR A 422 -33.07 -15.04 -35.32
N ALA A 423 -34.05 -15.22 -34.43
CA ALA A 423 -33.91 -14.81 -33.03
C ALA A 423 -32.67 -15.44 -32.36
N GLN A 424 -32.32 -16.68 -32.74
CA GLN A 424 -31.09 -17.35 -32.31
C GLN A 424 -29.84 -16.66 -32.83
N THR A 425 -29.79 -16.36 -34.13
CA THR A 425 -28.64 -15.68 -34.73
C THR A 425 -28.40 -14.31 -34.09
N VAL A 426 -29.45 -13.52 -33.86
CA VAL A 426 -29.37 -12.21 -33.21
C VAL A 426 -28.89 -12.33 -31.76
N GLN A 427 -29.40 -13.32 -31.01
CA GLN A 427 -28.97 -13.57 -29.64
C GLN A 427 -27.49 -13.97 -29.58
N CYS A 428 -27.05 -14.90 -30.42
CA CYS A 428 -25.68 -15.39 -30.44
C CYS A 428 -24.70 -14.27 -30.84
N LEU A 429 -25.05 -13.44 -31.84
CA LEU A 429 -24.24 -12.28 -32.25
C LEU A 429 -24.13 -11.24 -31.13
N TYR A 430 -25.25 -10.93 -30.47
CA TYR A 430 -25.26 -10.05 -29.31
C TYR A 430 -24.38 -10.62 -28.17
N LEU A 431 -24.51 -11.92 -27.90
CA LEU A 431 -23.75 -12.59 -26.84
C LEU A 431 -22.25 -12.55 -27.13
N ILE A 432 -21.79 -12.79 -28.37
CA ILE A 432 -20.37 -12.64 -28.75
C ILE A 432 -19.85 -11.25 -28.38
N VAL A 433 -20.59 -10.19 -28.71
CA VAL A 433 -20.11 -8.83 -28.44
C VAL A 433 -20.22 -8.47 -26.96
N ALA A 434 -21.27 -8.91 -26.26
CA ALA A 434 -21.39 -8.73 -24.81
C ALA A 434 -20.26 -9.45 -24.06
N LEU A 435 -19.89 -10.64 -24.54
CA LEU A 435 -18.77 -11.44 -24.06
C LEU A 435 -17.40 -10.89 -24.47
N THR A 436 -17.26 -9.76 -25.15
CA THR A 436 -15.92 -9.16 -25.34
C THR A 436 -15.37 -8.56 -24.04
N SER A 437 -16.26 -8.07 -23.18
CA SER A 437 -15.91 -7.37 -21.94
C SER A 437 -15.26 -8.29 -20.89
N ALA A 438 -15.82 -9.48 -20.64
CA ALA A 438 -15.30 -10.39 -19.61
C ALA A 438 -13.91 -10.98 -19.96
N PRO A 439 -13.68 -11.60 -21.12
CA PRO A 439 -12.37 -12.05 -21.57
C PRO A 439 -11.36 -10.92 -21.66
N LEU A 440 -11.75 -9.70 -22.05
CA LEU A 440 -10.87 -8.53 -22.01
C LEU A 440 -10.39 -8.27 -20.57
N ILE A 441 -11.33 -8.16 -19.63
CA ILE A 441 -11.03 -7.98 -18.20
C ILE A 441 -10.17 -9.15 -17.71
N TRP A 442 -10.58 -10.38 -17.99
CA TRP A 442 -9.91 -11.57 -17.48
C TRP A 442 -8.49 -11.70 -18.00
N THR A 443 -8.27 -11.38 -19.28
CA THR A 443 -6.94 -11.36 -19.89
C THR A 443 -6.08 -10.29 -19.22
N ILE A 444 -6.59 -9.06 -19.06
CA ILE A 444 -5.88 -7.99 -18.35
C ILE A 444 -5.52 -8.43 -16.92
N GLU A 445 -6.48 -9.01 -16.19
CA GLU A 445 -6.29 -9.54 -14.85
C GLU A 445 -5.24 -10.66 -14.80
N SER A 446 -5.20 -11.55 -15.79
CA SER A 446 -4.19 -12.62 -15.86
C SER A 446 -2.76 -12.11 -15.96
N TYR A 447 -2.55 -10.96 -16.61
CA TYR A 447 -1.23 -10.34 -16.77
C TYR A 447 -0.87 -9.34 -15.65
N ARG A 448 -1.72 -9.18 -14.63
CA ARG A 448 -1.32 -8.43 -13.42
C ARG A 448 -0.19 -9.13 -12.71
N ASN A 449 0.84 -8.37 -12.33
CA ASN A 449 1.98 -8.90 -11.58
C ASN A 449 1.56 -9.56 -10.26
N GLY A 450 0.49 -9.07 -9.62
CA GLY A 450 -0.07 -9.65 -8.40
C GLY A 450 -0.73 -11.02 -8.57
N ASN A 451 -1.07 -11.41 -9.80
CA ASN A 451 -1.73 -12.68 -10.11
C ASN A 451 -0.75 -13.74 -10.63
N ARG A 452 0.56 -13.44 -10.76
CA ARG A 452 1.55 -14.43 -11.19
C ARG A 452 1.46 -15.69 -10.32
N SER A 453 1.43 -16.85 -10.96
CA SER A 453 1.29 -18.17 -10.30
C SER A 453 -0.08 -18.46 -9.66
N SER A 454 -1.10 -17.64 -9.91
CA SER A 454 -2.48 -17.94 -9.50
C SER A 454 -3.27 -18.66 -10.61
N LEU A 455 -4.41 -19.25 -10.25
CA LEU A 455 -5.34 -19.82 -11.25
C LEU A 455 -5.82 -18.77 -12.26
N VAL A 456 -5.98 -17.52 -11.82
CA VAL A 456 -6.44 -16.40 -12.65
C VAL A 456 -5.39 -15.98 -13.70
N ALA A 457 -4.13 -16.42 -13.57
CA ALA A 457 -3.04 -16.12 -14.52
C ALA A 457 -3.18 -16.79 -15.89
N PHE A 458 -4.11 -17.74 -16.05
CA PHE A 458 -4.25 -18.56 -17.25
C PHE A 458 -5.55 -18.24 -18.00
N PRO A 459 -5.61 -17.15 -18.79
CA PRO A 459 -6.84 -16.71 -19.44
C PRO A 459 -7.29 -17.71 -20.50
N VAL A 460 -6.35 -18.42 -21.13
CA VAL A 460 -6.62 -19.48 -22.11
C VAL A 460 -7.37 -20.66 -21.48
N LEU A 461 -7.06 -21.02 -20.23
CA LEU A 461 -7.74 -22.11 -19.52
C LEU A 461 -9.24 -21.81 -19.39
N PHE A 462 -9.56 -20.62 -18.88
CA PHE A 462 -10.95 -20.19 -18.72
C PHE A 462 -11.64 -19.91 -20.06
N GLY A 463 -10.92 -19.35 -21.04
CA GLY A 463 -11.43 -19.13 -22.39
C GLY A 463 -11.85 -20.42 -23.09
N LEU A 464 -11.00 -21.45 -23.07
CA LEU A 464 -11.32 -22.78 -23.62
C LEU A 464 -12.47 -23.45 -22.87
N ALA A 465 -12.48 -23.35 -21.54
CA ALA A 465 -13.55 -23.92 -20.73
C ALA A 465 -14.92 -23.25 -21.01
N CYS A 466 -14.95 -21.92 -21.18
CA CYS A 466 -16.16 -21.20 -21.59
C CYS A 466 -16.63 -21.61 -22.98
N GLN A 467 -15.70 -21.79 -23.93
CA GLN A 467 -16.03 -22.19 -25.29
C GLN A 467 -16.61 -23.61 -25.36
N LEU A 468 -16.05 -24.56 -24.61
CA LEU A 468 -16.47 -25.96 -24.66
C LEU A 468 -17.73 -26.26 -23.85
N HIS A 469 -18.04 -25.45 -22.84
CA HIS A 469 -19.05 -25.82 -21.84
C HIS A 469 -20.06 -24.72 -21.48
N GLY A 470 -19.94 -23.55 -22.09
CA GLY A 470 -20.75 -22.36 -21.79
C GLY A 470 -20.06 -21.43 -20.80
N VAL A 471 -20.19 -20.13 -21.05
CA VAL A 471 -19.56 -19.08 -20.24
C VAL A 471 -20.23 -18.94 -18.88
N GLY A 472 -21.54 -19.13 -18.79
CA GLY A 472 -22.33 -19.12 -17.55
C GLY A 472 -21.93 -20.22 -16.58
N LYS A 473 -21.32 -21.32 -17.06
CA LYS A 473 -20.80 -22.40 -16.21
C LYS A 473 -19.46 -22.06 -15.56
N PHE A 474 -18.54 -21.43 -16.29
CA PHE A 474 -17.17 -21.19 -15.82
C PHE A 474 -16.94 -19.81 -15.23
N THR A 475 -17.80 -18.84 -15.52
CA THR A 475 -17.79 -17.49 -14.91
C THR A 475 -17.82 -17.50 -13.38
N PRO A 476 -18.71 -18.27 -12.69
CA PRO A 476 -18.68 -18.32 -11.23
C PRO A 476 -17.38 -18.92 -10.66
N LEU A 477 -16.74 -19.87 -11.37
CA LEU A 477 -15.44 -20.43 -10.96
C LEU A 477 -14.31 -19.42 -11.11
N TYR A 478 -14.30 -18.67 -12.22
CA TYR A 478 -13.32 -17.60 -12.40
C TYR A 478 -13.45 -16.55 -11.29
N TYR A 479 -14.68 -16.12 -10.98
CA TYR A 479 -14.91 -15.15 -9.91
C TYR A 479 -14.52 -15.69 -8.54
N LEU A 480 -14.81 -16.96 -8.21
CA LEU A 480 -14.32 -17.59 -6.98
C LEU A 480 -12.79 -17.59 -6.89
N ALA A 481 -12.10 -17.96 -7.98
CA ALA A 481 -10.64 -17.91 -8.03
C ALA A 481 -10.12 -16.47 -7.85
N SER A 482 -10.77 -15.50 -8.48
CA SER A 482 -10.45 -14.08 -8.36
C SER A 482 -10.70 -13.52 -6.95
N MET A 483 -11.79 -13.89 -6.28
CA MET A 483 -12.04 -13.49 -4.88
C MET A 483 -10.90 -13.92 -3.94
N TYR A 484 -10.34 -15.10 -4.18
CA TYR A 484 -9.24 -15.62 -3.37
C TYR A 484 -7.92 -14.86 -3.66
N THR A 485 -7.60 -14.61 -4.94
CA THR A 485 -6.35 -13.96 -5.34
C THR A 485 -6.32 -12.46 -5.00
N THR A 486 -7.47 -11.79 -5.09
CA THR A 486 -7.63 -10.35 -4.77
C THR A 486 -7.59 -10.02 -3.27
N SER A 487 -7.46 -11.03 -2.41
CA SER A 487 -7.47 -10.84 -0.95
C SER A 487 -6.22 -10.15 -0.38
N SER A 488 -5.19 -9.94 -1.18
CA SER A 488 -3.90 -9.34 -0.80
C SER A 488 -3.71 -7.96 -1.43
N VAL A 489 -3.13 -7.01 -0.68
CA VAL A 489 -2.82 -5.65 -1.17
C VAL A 489 -1.84 -5.67 -2.35
N LEU A 490 -1.07 -6.75 -2.52
CA LEU A 490 -0.18 -6.99 -3.65
C LEU A 490 -0.91 -7.23 -4.99
N TYR A 491 -2.22 -7.50 -4.95
CA TYR A 491 -3.08 -7.68 -6.12
C TYR A 491 -3.09 -6.45 -7.03
N THR A 492 -2.94 -5.25 -6.47
CA THR A 492 -3.08 -4.03 -7.24
C THR A 492 -1.94 -3.79 -8.22
N ARG A 493 -0.81 -4.52 -8.17
CA ARG A 493 0.37 -4.31 -9.04
C ARG A 493 0.01 -4.32 -10.53
N THR A 494 0.62 -3.41 -11.28
CA THR A 494 0.21 -3.14 -12.66
C THR A 494 0.34 -4.36 -13.56
N THR A 495 -0.43 -4.30 -14.65
CA THR A 495 -0.41 -5.24 -15.76
C THR A 495 0.87 -5.00 -16.53
N GLY A 496 1.87 -5.86 -16.38
CA GLY A 496 3.12 -5.67 -17.13
C GLY A 496 2.85 -5.68 -18.63
N ARG A 497 2.87 -4.52 -19.28
CA ARG A 497 2.89 -4.23 -20.74
C ARG A 497 2.08 -5.12 -21.71
N ALA A 498 1.13 -5.92 -21.24
CA ALA A 498 0.37 -6.86 -22.08
C ALA A 498 -0.73 -6.17 -22.91
N ILE A 499 -1.07 -4.92 -22.59
CA ILE A 499 -2.27 -4.23 -23.09
C ILE A 499 -2.31 -4.08 -24.62
N PRO A 500 -1.21 -3.70 -25.33
CA PRO A 500 -1.22 -3.67 -26.79
C PRO A 500 -1.46 -5.06 -27.41
N GLY A 501 -0.95 -6.12 -26.76
CA GLY A 501 -1.15 -7.51 -27.17
C GLY A 501 -2.59 -7.98 -26.99
N VAL A 502 -3.27 -7.53 -25.93
CA VAL A 502 -4.69 -7.84 -25.68
C VAL A 502 -5.58 -7.22 -26.76
N ALA A 503 -5.38 -5.94 -27.09
CA ALA A 503 -6.20 -5.27 -28.11
C ALA A 503 -6.04 -5.92 -29.49
N LEU A 504 -4.81 -6.23 -29.90
CA LEU A 504 -4.53 -6.90 -31.18
C LEU A 504 -4.99 -8.36 -31.17
N GLY A 505 -4.82 -9.05 -30.03
CA GLY A 505 -5.23 -10.43 -29.81
C GLY A 505 -6.74 -10.62 -29.90
N PHE A 506 -7.55 -9.63 -29.52
CA PHE A 506 -9.01 -9.68 -29.68
C PHE A 506 -9.49 -9.15 -31.03
N LEU A 507 -8.98 -8.00 -31.49
CA LEU A 507 -9.47 -7.36 -32.72
C LEU A 507 -9.17 -8.18 -33.97
N LEU A 508 -7.94 -8.70 -34.10
CA LEU A 508 -7.52 -9.39 -35.31
C LEU A 508 -8.29 -10.71 -35.53
N PRO A 509 -8.42 -11.62 -34.54
CA PRO A 509 -9.23 -12.81 -34.71
C PRO A 509 -10.72 -12.52 -34.87
N THR A 510 -11.24 -11.41 -34.31
CA THR A 510 -12.67 -11.04 -34.46
C THR A 510 -12.95 -10.60 -35.89
N ILE A 511 -12.05 -9.82 -36.49
CA ILE A 511 -12.13 -9.41 -37.89
C ILE A 511 -11.97 -10.63 -38.83
N LEU A 512 -11.03 -11.53 -38.50
CA LEU A 512 -10.79 -12.76 -39.29
C LEU A 512 -11.98 -13.73 -39.23
N MET A 513 -12.71 -13.79 -38.12
CA MET A 513 -13.95 -14.57 -37.98
C MET A 513 -15.00 -14.21 -39.03
N PHE A 514 -15.07 -12.92 -39.43
CA PHE A 514 -15.99 -12.46 -40.48
C PHE A 514 -15.44 -12.63 -41.90
N ARG A 515 -14.15 -12.98 -42.07
CA ARG A 515 -13.49 -13.11 -43.37
C ARG A 515 -13.25 -14.56 -43.79
N SER A 516 -12.95 -15.45 -42.87
CA SER A 516 -12.77 -16.89 -43.12
C SER A 516 -13.29 -17.68 -41.91
N TYR A 517 -14.50 -18.22 -42.05
CA TYR A 517 -15.20 -19.01 -41.03
C TYR A 517 -14.48 -20.30 -40.61
N GLU A 518 -13.50 -20.76 -41.39
CA GLU A 518 -12.82 -22.05 -41.22
C GLU A 518 -12.06 -22.20 -39.89
N ASP A 519 -11.64 -21.10 -39.24
CA ASP A 519 -10.81 -21.11 -38.03
C ASP A 519 -11.43 -20.35 -36.83
N ALA A 520 -12.69 -19.94 -36.93
CA ALA A 520 -13.41 -19.22 -35.86
C ALA A 520 -13.41 -19.99 -34.52
N ALA A 521 -13.38 -21.32 -34.60
CA ALA A 521 -13.33 -22.21 -33.44
C ALA A 521 -12.02 -22.12 -32.62
N LEU A 522 -10.92 -21.61 -33.19
CA LEU A 522 -9.61 -21.53 -32.50
C LEU A 522 -9.35 -20.15 -31.88
N PHE A 523 -10.35 -19.26 -31.87
CA PHE A 523 -10.26 -17.87 -31.43
C PHE A 523 -9.57 -17.66 -30.07
N PRO A 524 -9.89 -18.39 -28.98
CA PRO A 524 -9.24 -18.17 -27.68
C PRO A 524 -7.75 -18.52 -27.66
N LEU A 525 -7.31 -19.45 -28.51
CA LEU A 525 -5.90 -19.83 -28.62
C LEU A 525 -5.08 -18.73 -29.30
N TYR A 526 -5.63 -18.09 -30.34
CA TYR A 526 -4.99 -16.96 -31.00
C TYR A 526 -4.84 -15.75 -30.07
N VAL A 527 -5.90 -15.41 -29.32
CA VAL A 527 -5.88 -14.29 -28.36
C VAL A 527 -4.79 -14.49 -27.31
N GLY A 528 -4.76 -15.67 -26.68
CA GLY A 528 -3.78 -15.97 -25.63
C GLY A 528 -2.35 -16.05 -26.16
N GLY A 529 -2.15 -16.70 -27.31
CA GLY A 529 -0.84 -16.85 -27.94
C GLY A 529 -0.25 -15.51 -28.40
N LEU A 530 -1.04 -14.69 -29.09
CA LEU A 530 -0.62 -13.37 -29.54
C LEU A 530 -0.32 -12.43 -28.37
N THR A 531 -1.18 -12.41 -27.35
CA THR A 531 -0.95 -11.59 -26.14
C THR A 531 0.35 -11.97 -25.44
N CYS A 532 0.61 -13.28 -25.28
CA CYS A 532 1.86 -13.79 -24.71
C CYS A 532 3.09 -13.37 -25.53
N LEU A 533 3.02 -13.53 -26.86
CA LEU A 533 4.09 -13.15 -27.77
C LEU A 533 4.41 -11.66 -27.69
N PHE A 534 3.41 -10.79 -27.84
CA PHE A 534 3.60 -9.33 -27.79
C PHE A 534 4.11 -8.87 -26.42
N SER A 535 3.56 -9.41 -25.33
CA SER A 535 4.04 -9.10 -23.97
C SER A 535 5.51 -9.50 -23.79
N THR A 536 5.93 -10.64 -24.35
CA THR A 536 7.32 -11.12 -24.27
C THR A 536 8.27 -10.25 -25.09
N VAL A 537 7.85 -9.80 -26.28
CA VAL A 537 8.65 -8.89 -27.12
C VAL A 537 8.80 -7.53 -26.45
N LEU A 538 7.72 -6.95 -25.93
CA LEU A 538 7.74 -5.67 -25.22
C LEU A 538 8.66 -5.67 -24.00
N ALA A 539 8.69 -6.78 -23.26
CA ALA A 539 9.59 -6.94 -22.12
C ALA A 539 11.08 -6.97 -22.49
N ARG A 540 11.42 -7.32 -23.74
CA ARG A 540 12.81 -7.35 -24.23
C ARG A 540 13.27 -6.03 -24.85
N VAL A 541 12.36 -5.30 -25.49
CA VAL A 541 12.69 -4.06 -26.23
C VAL A 541 12.89 -2.88 -25.28
N ASP A 542 12.25 -2.90 -24.12
CA ASP A 542 12.37 -1.83 -23.12
C ASP A 542 12.34 -2.45 -21.70
N PRO A 543 13.52 -2.94 -21.23
CA PRO A 543 13.66 -3.58 -19.93
C PRO A 543 13.54 -2.55 -18.78
N GLU A 544 12.77 -2.89 -17.75
CA GLU A 544 12.51 -1.99 -16.62
C GLU A 544 13.59 -2.01 -15.55
N ASP A 545 13.85 -0.84 -14.97
CA ASP A 545 14.38 -0.70 -13.62
C ASP A 545 13.26 -1.00 -12.60
N GLU A 546 13.34 -2.14 -11.92
CA GLU A 546 12.28 -2.80 -11.13
C GLU A 546 11.58 -1.93 -10.07
N TYR A 547 12.22 -0.86 -9.58
CA TYR A 547 11.74 -0.10 -8.43
C TYR A 547 10.98 1.18 -8.81
N GLU A 548 11.46 1.90 -9.82
CA GLU A 548 10.90 3.19 -10.23
C GLU A 548 9.64 3.03 -11.09
N SER A 549 9.55 1.95 -11.88
CA SER A 549 8.42 1.71 -12.79
C SER A 549 7.08 1.57 -12.06
N LEU A 550 7.09 1.00 -10.85
CA LEU A 550 5.93 0.84 -9.97
C LEU A 550 5.21 2.16 -9.66
N PHE A 551 5.91 3.29 -9.68
CA PHE A 551 5.34 4.61 -9.35
C PHE A 551 4.93 5.43 -10.57
N ARG A 552 5.32 5.01 -11.79
CA ARG A 552 5.13 5.83 -13.00
C ARG A 552 3.79 5.62 -13.69
N LEU A 553 2.99 4.64 -13.25
CA LEU A 553 1.61 4.42 -13.72
C LEU A 553 1.51 4.32 -15.27
N HIS A 554 2.55 3.82 -15.95
CA HIS A 554 2.59 3.79 -17.42
C HIS A 554 1.42 3.03 -18.05
N ASP A 555 0.87 2.06 -17.32
CA ASP A 555 -0.22 1.21 -17.79
C ASP A 555 -1.61 1.85 -17.65
N VAL A 556 -1.76 2.94 -16.87
CA VAL A 556 -3.08 3.53 -16.57
C VAL A 556 -3.74 4.10 -17.82
N ALA A 557 -3.04 4.93 -18.60
CA ALA A 557 -3.62 5.53 -19.79
C ALA A 557 -4.03 4.48 -20.85
N PRO A 558 -3.17 3.48 -21.17
CA PRO A 558 -3.58 2.34 -22.00
C PRO A 558 -4.77 1.58 -21.44
N LEU A 559 -4.83 1.29 -20.13
CA LEU A 559 -5.98 0.61 -19.51
C LEU A 559 -7.27 1.42 -19.68
N CYS A 560 -7.23 2.73 -19.42
CA CYS A 560 -8.40 3.60 -19.60
C CYS A 560 -8.91 3.58 -21.04
N ILE A 561 -8.00 3.63 -22.02
CA ILE A 561 -8.36 3.52 -23.44
C ILE A 561 -8.99 2.16 -23.72
N THR A 562 -8.35 1.07 -23.28
CA THR A 562 -8.83 -0.29 -23.52
C THR A 562 -10.21 -0.54 -22.90
N TYR A 563 -10.43 -0.14 -21.65
CA TYR A 563 -11.75 -0.23 -21.01
C TYR A 563 -12.77 0.69 -21.67
N GLY A 564 -12.38 1.90 -22.06
CA GLY A 564 -13.25 2.84 -22.77
C GLY A 564 -13.71 2.30 -24.13
N VAL A 565 -12.80 1.72 -24.92
CA VAL A 565 -13.13 1.07 -26.19
C VAL A 565 -14.06 -0.13 -25.96
N GLY A 566 -13.75 -0.99 -24.99
CA GLY A 566 -14.61 -2.14 -24.64
C GLY A 566 -16.03 -1.68 -24.28
N PHE A 567 -16.15 -0.66 -23.44
CA PHE A 567 -17.45 -0.07 -23.07
C PHE A 567 -18.21 0.46 -24.28
N VAL A 568 -17.57 1.28 -25.13
CA VAL A 568 -18.22 1.87 -26.31
C VAL A 568 -18.70 0.80 -27.29
N VAL A 569 -17.87 -0.21 -27.56
CA VAL A 569 -18.22 -1.32 -28.46
C VAL A 569 -19.42 -2.10 -27.93
N THR A 570 -19.43 -2.45 -26.64
CA THR A 570 -20.56 -3.16 -26.03
C THR A 570 -21.83 -2.29 -26.03
N ALA A 571 -21.72 -0.99 -25.69
CA ALA A 571 -22.87 -0.08 -25.64
C ALA A 571 -23.49 0.13 -27.03
N LEU A 572 -22.68 0.39 -28.04
CA LEU A 572 -23.15 0.54 -29.43
C LEU A 572 -23.82 -0.75 -29.93
N SER A 573 -23.26 -1.91 -29.58
CA SER A 573 -23.86 -3.20 -29.96
C SER A 573 -25.20 -3.42 -29.29
N HIS A 574 -25.33 -3.05 -28.01
CA HIS A 574 -26.59 -3.11 -27.28
C HIS A 574 -27.68 -2.26 -27.97
N VAL A 575 -27.36 -1.01 -28.31
CA VAL A 575 -28.27 -0.10 -29.01
C VAL A 575 -28.61 -0.62 -30.41
N ALA A 576 -27.61 -1.09 -31.16
CA ALA A 576 -27.79 -1.65 -32.49
C ALA A 576 -28.70 -2.88 -32.49
N THR A 577 -28.55 -3.78 -31.51
CA THR A 577 -29.43 -4.95 -31.36
C THR A 577 -30.86 -4.53 -31.05
N LEU A 578 -31.08 -3.54 -30.17
CA LEU A 578 -32.42 -3.02 -29.86
C LEU A 578 -33.08 -2.41 -31.11
N ILE A 579 -32.36 -1.59 -31.86
CA ILE A 579 -32.84 -0.99 -33.12
C ILE A 579 -33.18 -2.08 -34.14
N TYR A 580 -32.30 -3.09 -34.28
CA TYR A 580 -32.50 -4.18 -35.24
C TYR A 580 -33.74 -5.01 -34.89
N VAL A 581 -33.92 -5.39 -33.63
CA VAL A 581 -35.11 -6.13 -33.18
C VAL A 581 -36.38 -5.28 -33.37
N ALA A 582 -36.34 -3.99 -33.03
CA ALA A 582 -37.48 -3.09 -33.24
C ALA A 582 -37.84 -2.88 -34.71
N SER A 583 -36.87 -3.00 -35.62
CA SER A 583 -37.05 -2.79 -37.06
C SER A 583 -37.48 -4.07 -37.82
N ASN A 584 -37.49 -5.24 -37.17
CA ASN A 584 -37.84 -6.51 -37.79
C ASN A 584 -39.12 -7.08 -37.18
N ALA A 585 -40.22 -7.07 -37.93
CA ALA A 585 -41.54 -7.51 -37.46
C ALA A 585 -41.61 -9.01 -37.06
N SER A 586 -40.66 -9.83 -37.51
CA SER A 586 -40.55 -11.26 -37.17
C SER A 586 -39.83 -11.51 -35.83
N LEU A 587 -39.26 -10.48 -35.21
CA LEU A 587 -38.48 -10.59 -33.97
C LEU A 587 -39.18 -9.86 -32.83
N SER A 588 -38.94 -10.33 -31.61
CA SER A 588 -39.34 -9.63 -30.38
C SER A 588 -38.23 -9.74 -29.34
N LEU A 589 -38.09 -8.73 -28.48
CA LEU A 589 -37.11 -8.78 -27.39
C LEU A 589 -37.35 -9.97 -26.45
N ALA A 590 -38.62 -10.29 -26.18
CA ALA A 590 -38.99 -11.46 -25.40
C ALA A 590 -38.58 -12.77 -26.09
N GLY A 591 -38.77 -12.88 -27.41
CA GLY A 591 -38.35 -14.07 -28.17
C GLY A 591 -36.83 -14.25 -28.23
N VAL A 592 -36.08 -13.15 -28.35
CA VAL A 592 -34.61 -13.16 -28.42
C VAL A 592 -33.96 -13.38 -27.05
N PHE A 593 -34.46 -12.72 -25.99
CA PHE A 593 -33.81 -12.69 -24.67
C PHE A 593 -34.66 -13.15 -23.48
N GLY A 594 -35.99 -13.06 -23.55
CA GLY A 594 -36.87 -13.04 -22.36
C GLY A 594 -37.66 -14.31 -22.03
N THR A 595 -37.96 -15.19 -22.99
CA THR A 595 -38.69 -16.43 -22.71
C THR A 595 -37.71 -17.55 -22.34
N LEU A 596 -37.30 -17.59 -21.07
CA LEU A 596 -36.53 -18.71 -20.55
C LEU A 596 -37.43 -19.96 -20.48
N PRO A 597 -37.00 -21.11 -21.03
CA PRO A 597 -37.66 -22.40 -20.80
C PRO A 597 -37.84 -22.69 -19.30
N SER A 598 -38.80 -23.54 -18.93
CA SER A 598 -39.01 -23.90 -17.52
C SER A 598 -37.71 -24.42 -16.90
N PRO A 599 -37.34 -24.00 -15.67
CA PRO A 599 -36.20 -24.57 -14.95
C PRO A 599 -36.27 -26.09 -14.83
N ASN A 600 -37.48 -26.67 -14.80
CA ASN A 600 -37.65 -28.13 -14.75
C ASN A 600 -37.32 -28.79 -16.09
N ASP A 601 -37.64 -28.17 -17.23
CA ASP A 601 -37.30 -28.70 -18.56
C ASP A 601 -35.79 -28.69 -18.79
N MET A 602 -35.09 -27.72 -18.18
CA MET A 602 -33.63 -27.68 -18.16
C MET A 602 -33.00 -28.74 -17.26
N LEU A 603 -33.47 -28.88 -16.02
CA LEU A 603 -32.84 -29.71 -14.99
C LEU A 603 -32.93 -31.22 -15.30
N VAL A 604 -33.83 -31.62 -16.19
CA VAL A 604 -34.01 -32.99 -16.67
C VAL A 604 -33.17 -33.28 -17.94
N GLY A 605 -32.42 -32.29 -18.44
CA GLY A 605 -31.59 -32.43 -19.65
C GLY A 605 -32.38 -32.37 -20.96
N ALA A 606 -33.57 -31.77 -20.96
CA ALA A 606 -34.50 -31.81 -22.08
C ALA A 606 -34.33 -30.67 -23.11
N SER A 607 -33.36 -29.76 -22.95
CA SER A 607 -33.10 -28.76 -24.01
C SER A 607 -32.31 -29.39 -25.16
N THR A 608 -33.01 -29.90 -26.16
CA THR A 608 -32.43 -30.31 -27.45
C THR A 608 -32.08 -29.13 -28.35
N SER A 609 -32.49 -27.91 -27.97
CA SER A 609 -32.28 -26.68 -28.73
C SER A 609 -31.04 -25.92 -28.27
N VAL A 610 -30.11 -25.71 -29.20
CA VAL A 610 -28.93 -24.84 -29.04
C VAL A 610 -29.35 -23.41 -28.62
N PHE A 611 -30.51 -22.94 -29.08
CA PHE A 611 -31.03 -21.62 -28.73
C PHE A 611 -31.38 -21.49 -27.24
N ASP A 612 -31.97 -22.52 -26.65
CA ASP A 612 -32.35 -22.55 -25.24
C ASP A 612 -31.12 -22.63 -24.32
N PHE A 613 -30.08 -23.36 -24.77
CA PHE A 613 -28.78 -23.38 -24.11
C PHE A 613 -28.20 -21.97 -23.99
N PHE A 614 -28.13 -21.21 -25.09
CA PHE A 614 -27.56 -19.86 -25.08
C PHE A 614 -28.37 -18.84 -24.27
N LYS A 615 -29.71 -18.99 -24.20
CA LYS A 615 -30.55 -18.17 -23.30
C LYS A 615 -30.16 -18.32 -21.84
N TRP A 616 -29.99 -19.56 -21.40
CA TRP A 616 -29.61 -19.83 -20.02
C TRP A 616 -28.14 -19.56 -19.73
N ASP A 617 -27.25 -19.80 -20.70
CA ASP A 617 -25.84 -19.47 -20.59
C ASP A 617 -25.63 -17.96 -20.41
N ALA A 618 -26.35 -17.14 -21.19
CA ALA A 618 -26.36 -15.69 -21.07
C ALA A 618 -26.95 -15.22 -19.73
N ALA A 619 -28.10 -15.76 -19.31
CA ALA A 619 -28.75 -15.37 -18.05
C ALA A 619 -27.85 -15.66 -16.82
N LEU A 620 -27.20 -16.83 -16.79
CA LEU A 620 -26.27 -17.21 -15.73
C LEU A 620 -25.01 -16.33 -15.76
N TYR A 621 -24.45 -16.07 -16.94
CA TYR A 621 -23.31 -15.17 -17.10
C TYR A 621 -23.61 -13.76 -16.53
N PHE A 622 -24.69 -13.13 -16.98
CA PHE A 622 -25.05 -11.79 -16.50
C PHE A 622 -25.33 -11.76 -15.00
N SER A 623 -25.98 -12.81 -14.46
CA SER A 623 -26.22 -12.94 -13.01
C SER A 623 -24.90 -13.03 -12.24
N CYS A 624 -23.94 -13.82 -12.72
CA CYS A 624 -22.62 -13.92 -12.10
C CYS A 624 -21.87 -12.59 -12.17
N THR A 625 -21.90 -11.89 -13.30
CA THR A 625 -21.22 -10.60 -13.46
C THR A 625 -21.85 -9.51 -12.60
N ALA A 626 -23.18 -9.48 -12.46
CA ALA A 626 -23.85 -8.57 -11.55
C ALA A 626 -23.46 -8.84 -10.09
N LEU A 627 -23.42 -10.11 -9.70
CA LEU A 627 -22.99 -10.53 -8.36
C LEU A 627 -21.52 -10.16 -8.08
N TRP A 628 -20.63 -10.39 -9.05
CA TRP A 628 -19.23 -9.97 -8.95
C TRP A 628 -19.09 -8.46 -8.80
N SER A 629 -19.84 -7.69 -9.59
CA SER A 629 -19.83 -6.22 -9.51
C SER A 629 -20.29 -5.74 -8.12
N ALA A 630 -21.32 -6.37 -7.55
CA ALA A 630 -21.77 -6.07 -6.19
C ALA A 630 -20.70 -6.39 -5.13
N TYR A 631 -19.99 -7.52 -5.28
CA TYR A 631 -18.86 -7.85 -4.41
C TYR A 631 -17.74 -6.81 -4.51
N SER A 632 -17.33 -6.44 -5.72
CA SER A 632 -16.24 -5.48 -5.97
C SER A 632 -16.52 -4.06 -5.48
N ILE A 633 -17.79 -3.66 -5.33
CA ILE A 633 -18.17 -2.37 -4.73
C ILE A 633 -18.17 -2.44 -3.20
N SER A 634 -18.43 -3.62 -2.65
CA SER A 634 -18.62 -3.86 -1.21
C SER A 634 -17.34 -4.21 -0.47
N GLY A 635 -16.35 -4.80 -1.14
CA GLY A 635 -15.06 -5.24 -0.57
C GLY A 635 -13.93 -4.32 -0.95
#